data_AF-A0AAD5N8K1-F1
#
_entry.id   AF-A0AAD5N8K1-F1
#
_cell.length_a   1.000
_cell.length_b   1.000
_cell.length_c   1.000
_cell.angle_alpha   90.00
_cell.angle_beta   90.00
_cell.angle_gamma   90.00
#
_symmetry.space_group_name_H-M   'P 1'
#
loop_
_entity.id
_entity.type
_entity.pdbx_description
1 polymer ?
#
loop_
_entity_poly.entity_id
_entity_poly.type
_entity_poly.pdbx_seq_one_letter_code
_entity_poly.pdbx_strand_id
1 'polypeptide(L)'
;MNHGLSRPRIEDHIARLRAAQLYRPPVNNRQARAQAVPFRDDELMEGPPSCSAEDFDLPRLRRCPLDLADIDWESSSRLGGGLDGYVWKVWFKGDGPFVLKVFWDAEPPEFYHYFAVQRECQNAALLQMMETAVKQASADSASILVKARPETKNCYGWLKFNGQNFLDMPPKLWAPSLVVDKINRDFSPEKEYFAIVYEFVEEGENDPATVEKVDEFFWLSGFGHNSSPLEKNWKSGILIDLSDIVHAGGFGWSPKSYGPRPANCILRP
;
A
#
# COMPACT_ATOMS: atom_id res chain seq x y z
N MET A 1 -23.19 5.46 38.69
CA MET A 1 -21.73 5.53 38.45
C MET A 1 -21.43 4.68 37.23
N ASN A 2 -21.38 5.28 36.04
CA ASN A 2 -20.97 4.59 34.83
C ASN A 2 -19.47 4.82 34.67
N HIS A 3 -18.67 3.76 34.85
CA HIS A 3 -17.26 3.78 34.51
C HIS A 3 -17.13 3.91 32.99
N GLY A 4 -16.89 5.13 32.52
CA GLY A 4 -16.51 5.40 31.15
C GLY A 4 -15.22 4.66 30.84
N LEU A 5 -15.33 3.58 30.07
CA LEU A 5 -14.19 2.97 29.40
C LEU A 5 -13.69 3.99 28.38
N SER A 6 -12.69 4.78 28.81
CA SER A 6 -11.93 5.67 27.94
C SER A 6 -11.39 4.86 26.76
N ARG A 7 -11.76 5.30 25.56
CA ARG A 7 -11.36 4.68 24.30
C ARG A 7 -9.83 4.80 24.16
N PRO A 8 -9.09 3.76 23.74
CA PRO A 8 -7.66 3.90 23.49
C PRO A 8 -7.44 4.94 22.39
N ARG A 9 -6.53 5.89 22.61
CA ARG A 9 -6.14 6.87 21.61
C ARG A 9 -5.37 6.16 20.49
N ILE A 10 -5.33 6.76 19.30
CA ILE A 10 -4.57 6.26 18.14
C ILE A 10 -3.10 5.95 18.51
N GLU A 11 -2.50 6.77 19.36
CA GLU A 11 -1.17 6.58 19.95
C GLU A 11 -1.02 5.24 20.68
N ASP A 12 -2.08 4.75 21.33
CA ASP A 12 -2.06 3.47 22.06
C ASP A 12 -1.99 2.27 21.10
N HIS A 13 -2.52 2.37 19.88
CA HIS A 13 -2.44 1.28 18.90
C HIS A 13 -1.07 1.22 18.24
N ILE A 14 -0.48 2.37 17.90
CA ILE A 14 0.90 2.43 17.39
C ILE A 14 1.85 1.90 18.47
N ALA A 15 1.69 2.35 19.71
CA ALA A 15 2.45 1.82 20.84
C ALA A 15 2.26 0.29 21.01
N ARG A 16 1.07 -0.25 20.73
CA ARG A 16 0.83 -1.71 20.69
C ARG A 16 1.49 -2.41 19.52
N LEU A 17 1.48 -1.85 18.31
CA LEU A 17 2.19 -2.43 17.16
C LEU A 17 3.71 -2.39 17.39
N ARG A 18 4.22 -1.30 17.97
CA ARG A 18 5.61 -1.16 18.42
C ARG A 18 5.97 -2.18 19.51
N ALA A 19 5.10 -2.33 20.51
CA ALA A 19 5.27 -3.35 21.53
C ALA A 19 5.21 -4.75 20.92
N ALA A 20 4.30 -5.01 19.97
CA ALA A 20 4.24 -6.28 19.28
C ALA A 20 5.49 -6.56 18.45
N GLN A 21 6.05 -5.56 17.77
CA GLN A 21 7.33 -5.65 17.07
C GLN A 21 8.49 -5.98 18.03
N LEU A 22 8.52 -5.38 19.23
CA LEU A 22 9.54 -5.60 20.23
C LEU A 22 9.43 -6.95 20.94
N TYR A 23 8.24 -7.29 21.42
CA TYR A 23 7.98 -8.48 22.24
C TYR A 23 7.68 -9.73 21.40
N ARG A 24 7.46 -9.55 20.08
CA ARG A 24 7.07 -10.59 19.11
C ARG A 24 6.03 -11.56 19.69
N PRO A 25 4.88 -11.06 20.16
CA PRO A 25 3.84 -11.95 20.66
C PRO A 25 3.38 -12.85 19.51
N PRO A 26 2.99 -14.10 19.81
CA PRO A 26 2.65 -15.07 18.79
C PRO A 26 1.50 -14.58 17.91
N VAL A 27 1.57 -14.93 16.63
CA VAL A 27 0.51 -14.72 15.65
C VAL A 27 -0.80 -15.29 16.20
N ASN A 28 -1.83 -14.45 16.28
CA ASN A 28 -3.15 -14.92 16.70
C ASN A 28 -3.92 -15.53 15.52
N ASN A 29 -4.99 -16.27 15.81
CA ASN A 29 -5.78 -16.96 14.78
C ASN A 29 -6.33 -16.02 13.70
N ARG A 30 -6.67 -14.76 14.04
CA ARG A 30 -7.19 -13.79 13.07
C ARG A 30 -6.09 -13.37 12.10
N GLN A 31 -4.88 -13.14 12.60
CA GLN A 31 -3.72 -12.80 11.79
C GLN A 31 -3.28 -13.98 10.92
N ALA A 32 -3.20 -15.19 11.49
CA ALA A 32 -2.82 -16.39 10.74
C ALA A 32 -3.78 -16.64 9.56
N ARG A 33 -5.10 -16.48 9.79
CA ARG A 33 -6.10 -16.60 8.72
C ARG A 33 -5.91 -15.54 7.65
N ALA A 34 -5.67 -14.29 8.04
CA ALA A 34 -5.45 -13.21 7.08
C ALA A 34 -4.18 -13.43 6.25
N GLN A 35 -3.07 -13.81 6.88
CA GLN A 35 -1.79 -14.06 6.22
C GLN A 35 -1.84 -15.24 5.23
N ALA A 36 -2.81 -16.15 5.38
CA ALA A 36 -3.04 -17.27 4.46
C ALA A 36 -3.87 -16.89 3.22
N VAL A 37 -4.49 -15.71 3.18
CA VAL A 37 -5.33 -15.28 2.05
C VAL A 37 -4.43 -14.97 0.84
N PRO A 38 -4.65 -15.60 -0.33
CA PRO A 38 -3.94 -15.25 -1.56
C PRO A 38 -4.19 -13.79 -1.95
N PHE A 39 -3.14 -13.09 -2.37
CA PHE A 39 -3.20 -11.65 -2.68
C PHE A 39 -2.49 -11.25 -3.97
N ARG A 40 -1.88 -12.22 -4.67
CA ARG A 40 -1.21 -12.04 -5.97
C ARG A 40 -1.83 -12.97 -6.98
N ASP A 41 -1.84 -12.49 -8.22
CA ASP A 41 -2.23 -13.22 -9.41
C ASP A 41 -1.05 -13.20 -10.40
N ASP A 42 -0.64 -14.37 -10.88
CA ASP A 42 0.50 -14.50 -11.81
C ASP A 42 0.15 -14.07 -13.24
N GLU A 43 -1.14 -13.87 -13.55
CA GLU A 43 -1.57 -13.27 -14.81
C GLU A 43 -0.98 -11.87 -14.98
N LEU A 44 -0.56 -11.55 -16.21
CA LEU A 44 -0.09 -10.21 -16.54
C LEU A 44 -1.23 -9.21 -16.42
N MET A 45 -0.91 -8.01 -15.95
CA MET A 45 -1.82 -6.88 -15.87
C MET A 45 -2.06 -6.27 -17.24
N GLU A 46 -2.69 -7.04 -18.13
CA GLU A 46 -3.11 -6.63 -19.46
C GLU A 46 -4.64 -6.50 -19.51
N GLY A 47 -5.14 -5.37 -19.97
CA GLY A 47 -6.59 -5.10 -20.01
C GLY A 47 -7.22 -4.92 -18.62
N PRO A 48 -8.57 -4.85 -18.55
CA PRO A 48 -9.28 -4.64 -17.30
C PRO A 48 -9.25 -5.90 -16.39
N PRO A 49 -9.20 -5.74 -15.05
CA PRO A 49 -9.45 -6.84 -14.12
C PRO A 49 -10.90 -7.32 -14.21
N SER A 50 -11.16 -8.52 -13.68
CA SER A 50 -12.52 -8.99 -13.41
C SER A 50 -13.20 -8.11 -12.35
N CYS A 51 -14.51 -7.93 -12.47
CA CYS A 51 -15.35 -7.23 -11.49
C CYS A 51 -16.39 -8.16 -10.85
N SER A 52 -16.10 -9.46 -10.79
CA SER A 52 -16.98 -10.44 -10.14
C SER A 52 -17.02 -10.23 -8.62
N ALA A 53 -18.11 -10.61 -7.98
CA ALA A 53 -18.21 -10.56 -6.52
C ALA A 53 -17.14 -11.41 -5.82
N GLU A 54 -16.78 -12.56 -6.41
CA GLU A 54 -15.73 -13.44 -5.89
C GLU A 54 -14.35 -12.76 -5.92
N ASP A 55 -14.04 -12.02 -6.97
CA ASP A 55 -12.77 -11.28 -7.08
C ASP A 55 -12.73 -10.08 -6.12
N PHE A 56 -13.87 -9.44 -5.85
CA PHE A 56 -13.98 -8.42 -4.79
C PHE A 56 -13.77 -9.02 -3.39
N ASP A 57 -14.24 -10.24 -3.14
CA ASP A 57 -14.06 -10.94 -1.85
C ASP A 57 -12.62 -11.46 -1.67
N LEU A 58 -11.93 -11.78 -2.77
CA LEU A 58 -10.55 -12.28 -2.79
C LEU A 58 -9.67 -11.45 -3.74
N PRO A 59 -9.42 -10.17 -3.43
CA PRO A 59 -8.68 -9.28 -4.32
C PRO A 59 -7.24 -9.72 -4.47
N ARG A 60 -6.82 -10.00 -5.72
CA ARG A 60 -5.45 -10.37 -6.07
C ARG A 60 -4.89 -9.38 -7.08
N LEU A 61 -3.71 -8.84 -6.80
CA LEU A 61 -3.05 -7.95 -7.74
C LEU A 61 -2.41 -8.78 -8.85
N ARG A 62 -2.63 -8.40 -10.12
CA ARG A 62 -1.98 -9.01 -11.29
C ARG A 62 -0.51 -8.60 -11.43
N ARG A 63 0.27 -9.44 -12.11
CA ARG A 63 1.71 -9.26 -12.30
C ARG A 63 1.99 -8.08 -13.23
N CYS A 64 3.03 -7.32 -12.93
CA CYS A 64 3.43 -6.19 -13.77
C CYS A 64 3.99 -6.68 -15.11
N PRO A 65 3.61 -6.03 -16.24
CA PRO A 65 4.15 -6.37 -17.55
C PRO A 65 5.55 -5.80 -17.82
N LEU A 66 6.03 -4.88 -16.98
CA LEU A 66 7.38 -4.30 -17.09
C LEU A 66 8.42 -5.27 -16.51
N ASP A 67 9.60 -5.34 -17.11
CA ASP A 67 10.70 -6.20 -16.67
C ASP A 67 11.70 -5.43 -15.80
N LEU A 68 12.10 -5.98 -14.65
CA LEU A 68 13.13 -5.35 -13.82
C LEU A 68 14.49 -5.24 -14.52
N ALA A 69 14.79 -6.13 -15.48
CA ALA A 69 16.01 -6.06 -16.27
C ALA A 69 16.08 -4.83 -17.18
N ASP A 70 14.94 -4.19 -17.44
CA ASP A 70 14.81 -3.01 -18.29
C ASP A 70 15.01 -1.69 -17.53
N ILE A 71 15.23 -1.74 -16.20
CA ILE A 71 15.40 -0.54 -15.39
C ILE A 71 16.74 0.14 -15.73
N ASP A 72 16.64 1.43 -16.11
CA ASP A 72 17.80 2.31 -16.20
C ASP A 72 18.14 2.85 -14.81
N TRP A 73 19.04 2.17 -14.11
CA TRP A 73 19.50 2.58 -12.77
C TRP A 73 20.34 3.85 -12.77
N GLU A 74 20.90 4.28 -13.90
CA GLU A 74 21.71 5.51 -13.96
C GLU A 74 20.83 6.76 -13.94
N SER A 75 19.71 6.71 -14.65
CA SER A 75 18.67 7.75 -14.65
C SER A 75 17.76 7.70 -13.42
N SER A 76 17.75 6.57 -12.71
CA SER A 76 16.92 6.35 -11.53
C SER A 76 17.40 7.12 -10.29
N SER A 77 16.48 7.37 -9.36
CA SER A 77 16.79 8.02 -8.08
C SER A 77 16.10 7.36 -6.91
N ARG A 78 16.73 7.48 -5.74
CA ARG A 78 16.22 6.95 -4.49
C ARG A 78 15.22 7.95 -3.88
N LEU A 79 13.98 7.54 -3.61
CA LEU A 79 12.95 8.43 -3.05
C LEU A 79 12.90 8.37 -1.52
N GLY A 80 12.99 7.18 -0.93
CA GLY A 80 12.99 7.02 0.51
C GLY A 80 12.46 5.68 0.98
N GLY A 81 12.43 5.47 2.28
CA GLY A 81 11.93 4.23 2.88
C GLY A 81 11.20 4.48 4.19
N GLY A 82 10.44 3.47 4.61
CA GLY A 82 9.62 3.50 5.81
C GLY A 82 9.48 2.12 6.45
N LEU A 83 8.38 1.92 7.17
CA LEU A 83 8.13 0.68 7.91
C LEU A 83 7.95 -0.54 6.99
N ASP A 84 7.35 -0.32 5.81
CA ASP A 84 6.89 -1.38 4.91
C ASP A 84 7.91 -1.77 3.85
N GLY A 85 8.71 -0.80 3.41
CA GLY A 85 9.66 -1.00 2.33
C GLY A 85 10.45 0.25 1.99
N TYR A 86 11.10 0.18 0.84
CA TYR A 86 11.91 1.24 0.26
C TYR A 86 11.45 1.54 -1.17
N VAL A 87 11.62 2.77 -1.62
CA VAL A 87 11.00 3.31 -2.83
C VAL A 87 12.04 4.03 -3.70
N TRP A 88 11.96 3.77 -5.01
CA TRP A 88 12.79 4.39 -6.05
C TRP A 88 11.92 5.00 -7.15
N LYS A 89 12.41 6.10 -7.74
CA LYS A 89 11.96 6.62 -9.02
C LYS A 89 12.76 5.92 -10.11
N VAL A 90 12.08 5.22 -11.02
CA VAL A 90 12.72 4.37 -12.02
C VAL A 90 12.20 4.64 -13.44
N TRP A 91 13.00 4.27 -14.44
CA TRP A 91 12.65 4.30 -15.86
C TRP A 91 12.88 2.91 -16.45
N PHE A 92 11.94 2.44 -17.28
CA PHE A 92 12.03 1.16 -17.97
C PHE A 92 12.27 1.41 -19.46
N LYS A 93 13.42 1.00 -20.02
CA LYS A 93 13.79 1.28 -21.43
C LYS A 93 13.66 2.76 -21.84
N GLY A 94 13.84 3.70 -20.91
CA GLY A 94 13.68 5.14 -21.15
C GLY A 94 12.26 5.67 -20.95
N ASP A 95 11.26 4.80 -20.81
CA ASP A 95 9.89 5.19 -20.44
C ASP A 95 9.79 5.41 -18.93
N GLY A 96 9.08 6.46 -18.52
CA GLY A 96 8.88 6.83 -17.12
C GLY A 96 8.75 8.34 -16.91
N PRO A 97 8.81 8.81 -15.65
CA PRO A 97 9.16 8.03 -14.45
C PRO A 97 8.04 7.13 -13.92
N PHE A 98 8.45 6.05 -13.26
CA PHE A 98 7.64 5.17 -12.44
C PHE A 98 8.15 5.16 -10.99
N VAL A 99 7.37 4.57 -10.10
CA VAL A 99 7.76 4.28 -8.72
C VAL A 99 7.89 2.77 -8.55
N LEU A 100 9.05 2.31 -8.10
CA LEU A 100 9.28 0.93 -7.65
C LEU A 100 9.30 0.91 -6.12
N LYS A 101 8.30 0.28 -5.48
CA LYS A 101 8.30 0.02 -4.03
C LYS A 101 8.70 -1.42 -3.79
N VAL A 102 9.81 -1.66 -3.09
CA VAL A 102 10.27 -2.99 -2.68
C VAL A 102 10.00 -3.16 -1.18
N PHE A 103 9.34 -4.25 -0.79
CA PHE A 103 8.94 -4.49 0.59
C PHE A 103 10.02 -5.22 1.39
N TRP A 104 10.20 -4.86 2.66
CA TRP A 104 11.19 -5.51 3.52
C TRP A 104 10.88 -6.99 3.79
N ASP A 105 9.60 -7.29 3.94
CA ASP A 105 9.11 -8.59 4.35
C ASP A 105 8.77 -9.43 3.09
N ALA A 106 9.56 -10.47 2.84
CA ALA A 106 9.30 -11.46 1.79
C ALA A 106 8.34 -12.58 2.26
N GLU A 107 8.13 -12.67 3.57
CA GLU A 107 7.29 -13.66 4.23
C GLU A 107 6.36 -12.96 5.24
N PRO A 108 5.20 -13.55 5.56
CA PRO A 108 4.32 -12.99 6.59
C PRO A 108 5.05 -12.81 7.93
N PRO A 109 4.90 -11.66 8.62
CA PRO A 109 5.59 -11.43 9.88
C PRO A 109 5.12 -12.41 10.97
N GLU A 110 6.08 -12.95 11.73
CA GLU A 110 5.85 -13.88 12.84
C GLU A 110 5.35 -13.22 14.15
N PHE A 111 5.17 -11.90 14.13
CA PHE A 111 4.70 -11.10 15.26
C PHE A 111 3.43 -10.34 14.90
N TYR A 112 2.71 -9.81 15.90
CA TYR A 112 1.46 -9.08 15.66
C TYR A 112 1.65 -7.80 14.83
N HIS A 113 1.50 -7.95 13.51
CA HIS A 113 1.65 -6.90 12.50
C HIS A 113 0.95 -7.33 11.20
N TYR A 114 0.61 -6.36 10.36
CA TYR A 114 0.06 -6.68 9.03
C TYR A 114 1.20 -7.06 8.08
N PHE A 115 0.90 -7.87 7.07
CA PHE A 115 1.83 -8.15 5.99
C PHE A 115 1.69 -7.04 4.94
N ALA A 116 2.69 -6.16 4.84
CA ALA A 116 2.60 -4.92 4.07
C ALA A 116 2.29 -5.15 2.59
N VAL A 117 3.06 -5.99 1.91
CA VAL A 117 2.84 -6.28 0.49
C VAL A 117 1.48 -6.90 0.22
N GLN A 118 0.98 -7.75 1.13
CA GLN A 118 -0.36 -8.31 1.01
C GLN A 118 -1.44 -7.23 1.04
N ARG A 119 -1.38 -6.35 2.06
CA ARG A 119 -2.34 -5.25 2.19
C ARG A 119 -2.31 -4.36 0.96
N GLU A 120 -1.11 -4.00 0.50
CA GLU A 120 -0.93 -3.09 -0.60
C GLU A 120 -1.42 -3.69 -1.93
N CYS A 121 -1.16 -4.97 -2.18
CA CYS A 121 -1.71 -5.68 -3.33
C CYS A 121 -3.24 -5.73 -3.32
N GLN A 122 -3.84 -6.08 -2.18
CA GLN A 122 -5.31 -6.18 -2.05
C GLN A 122 -5.98 -4.81 -2.25
N ASN A 123 -5.42 -3.76 -1.64
CA ASN A 123 -5.95 -2.41 -1.81
C ASN A 123 -5.80 -1.93 -3.26
N ALA A 124 -4.65 -2.16 -3.91
CA ALA A 124 -4.43 -1.81 -5.31
C ALA A 124 -5.41 -2.56 -6.24
N ALA A 125 -5.58 -3.86 -6.06
CA ALA A 125 -6.50 -4.67 -6.85
C ALA A 125 -7.95 -4.18 -6.72
N LEU A 126 -8.40 -3.90 -5.48
CA LEU A 126 -9.73 -3.35 -5.24
C LEU A 126 -9.95 -2.01 -5.96
N LEU A 127 -8.97 -1.09 -5.91
CA LEU A 127 -9.09 0.19 -6.59
C LEU A 127 -9.17 0.02 -8.12
N GLN A 128 -8.38 -0.89 -8.71
CA GLN A 128 -8.47 -1.21 -10.14
C GLN A 128 -9.83 -1.82 -10.53
N MET A 129 -10.37 -2.72 -9.69
CA MET A 129 -11.68 -3.31 -9.92
C MET A 129 -12.81 -2.29 -9.79
N MET A 130 -12.74 -1.40 -8.79
CA MET A 130 -13.70 -0.30 -8.62
C MET A 130 -13.70 0.65 -9.82
N GLU A 131 -12.51 1.08 -10.27
CA GLU A 131 -12.38 1.93 -11.44
C GLU A 131 -12.96 1.26 -12.70
N THR A 132 -12.66 -0.02 -12.89
CA THR A 132 -13.13 -0.82 -14.02
C THR A 132 -14.64 -1.00 -14.00
N ALA A 133 -15.22 -1.33 -12.84
CA ALA A 133 -16.66 -1.49 -12.69
C ALA A 133 -17.41 -0.19 -13.02
N VAL A 134 -16.87 0.97 -12.58
CA VAL A 134 -17.45 2.28 -12.89
C VAL A 134 -17.36 2.59 -14.38
N LYS A 135 -16.23 2.30 -15.02
CA LYS A 135 -16.04 2.48 -16.47
C LYS A 135 -17.01 1.60 -17.28
N GLN A 136 -17.14 0.32 -16.92
CA GLN A 136 -18.06 -0.63 -17.57
C GLN A 136 -19.52 -0.22 -17.40
N ALA A 137 -19.95 0.09 -16.18
CA ALA A 137 -21.32 0.55 -15.92
C ALA A 137 -21.66 1.79 -16.76
N SER A 138 -20.74 2.75 -16.87
CA SER A 138 -20.92 3.94 -17.68
C SER A 138 -21.09 3.62 -19.17
N ALA A 139 -20.34 2.64 -19.69
CA ALA A 139 -20.46 2.18 -21.08
C ALA A 139 -21.81 1.48 -21.35
N ASP A 140 -22.32 0.76 -20.35
CA ASP A 140 -23.60 0.05 -20.40
C ASP A 140 -24.81 0.96 -20.10
N SER A 141 -24.61 2.27 -19.97
CA SER A 141 -25.63 3.24 -19.54
C SER A 141 -26.26 2.94 -18.17
N ALA A 142 -25.58 2.14 -17.35
CA ALA A 142 -25.87 1.94 -15.93
C ALA A 142 -25.13 2.98 -15.09
N SER A 143 -25.57 3.21 -13.85
CA SER A 143 -24.90 4.16 -12.94
C SER A 143 -24.46 3.49 -11.64
N ILE A 144 -23.14 3.43 -11.44
CA ILE A 144 -22.55 3.25 -10.12
C ILE A 144 -22.27 4.64 -9.56
N LEU A 145 -22.96 5.01 -8.49
CA LEU A 145 -22.78 6.28 -7.82
C LEU A 145 -21.55 6.21 -6.91
N VAL A 146 -20.41 6.67 -7.41
CA VAL A 146 -19.21 6.90 -6.59
C VAL A 146 -19.19 8.37 -6.21
N LYS A 147 -19.35 8.65 -4.91
CA LYS A 147 -19.25 10.01 -4.38
C LYS A 147 -17.79 10.39 -4.24
N ALA A 148 -17.43 11.57 -4.76
CA ALA A 148 -16.07 11.98 -5.09
C ALA A 148 -15.45 11.04 -6.16
N ARG A 149 -14.94 11.62 -7.26
CA ARG A 149 -14.11 10.90 -8.23
C ARG A 149 -12.67 11.33 -7.98
N PRO A 150 -12.04 10.90 -6.86
CA PRO A 150 -10.69 11.33 -6.57
C PRO A 150 -9.73 10.76 -7.61
N GLU A 151 -8.66 11.49 -7.85
CA GLU A 151 -7.54 10.97 -8.60
C GLU A 151 -6.76 9.99 -7.72
N THR A 152 -6.45 8.83 -8.26
CA THR A 152 -5.55 7.84 -7.66
C THR A 152 -4.45 7.55 -8.64
N LYS A 153 -3.22 7.36 -8.15
CA LYS A 153 -2.11 6.92 -9.00
C LYS A 153 -2.40 5.55 -9.60
N ASN A 154 -1.97 5.34 -10.83
CA ASN A 154 -2.05 4.03 -11.47
C ASN A 154 -1.12 3.03 -10.77
N CYS A 155 -1.60 1.79 -10.63
CA CYS A 155 -0.80 0.63 -10.25
C CYS A 155 -0.55 -0.21 -11.50
N TYR A 156 0.71 -0.58 -11.74
CA TYR A 156 1.12 -1.39 -12.88
C TYR A 156 1.35 -2.86 -12.49
N GLY A 157 1.10 -3.24 -11.24
CA GLY A 157 1.15 -4.63 -10.79
C GLY A 157 2.39 -4.97 -9.96
N TRP A 158 2.43 -6.23 -9.51
CA TRP A 158 3.50 -6.73 -8.65
C TRP A 158 4.63 -7.40 -9.45
N LEU A 159 5.82 -7.41 -8.89
CA LEU A 159 7.03 -8.05 -9.41
C LEU A 159 7.73 -8.85 -8.31
N LYS A 160 8.49 -9.88 -8.72
CA LYS A 160 9.54 -10.45 -7.88
C LYS A 160 10.78 -9.59 -8.03
N PHE A 161 11.42 -9.24 -6.92
CA PHE A 161 12.65 -8.48 -6.88
C PHE A 161 13.75 -9.33 -6.27
N ASN A 162 14.69 -9.81 -7.08
CA ASN A 162 15.81 -10.59 -6.56
C ASN A 162 16.80 -9.64 -5.87
N GLY A 163 17.20 -9.94 -4.64
CA GLY A 163 18.15 -9.13 -3.88
C GLY A 163 19.48 -8.93 -4.61
N GLN A 164 19.85 -9.84 -5.50
CA GLN A 164 21.03 -9.71 -6.35
C GLN A 164 20.96 -8.46 -7.24
N ASN A 165 19.77 -7.99 -7.62
CA ASN A 165 19.57 -6.75 -8.37
C ASN A 165 20.11 -5.51 -7.61
N PHE A 166 20.24 -5.56 -6.28
CA PHE A 166 20.88 -4.47 -5.53
C PHE A 166 22.36 -4.30 -5.90
N LEU A 167 23.03 -5.38 -6.33
CA LEU A 167 24.44 -5.32 -6.75
C LEU A 167 24.63 -4.67 -8.12
N ASP A 168 23.58 -4.63 -8.94
CA ASP A 168 23.58 -3.94 -10.24
C ASP A 168 23.26 -2.44 -10.09
N MET A 169 22.73 -2.02 -8.94
CA MET A 169 22.45 -0.61 -8.68
C MET A 169 23.73 0.18 -8.37
N PRO A 170 23.85 1.42 -8.88
CA PRO A 170 24.84 2.36 -8.39
C PRO A 170 24.76 2.52 -6.86
N PRO A 171 25.88 2.58 -6.12
CA PRO A 171 25.87 2.63 -4.65
C PRO A 171 25.03 3.77 -4.05
N LYS A 172 24.88 4.89 -4.78
CA LYS A 172 24.01 6.02 -4.39
C LYS A 172 22.53 5.63 -4.25
N LEU A 173 22.11 4.56 -4.92
CA LEU A 173 20.73 4.06 -4.93
C LEU A 173 20.49 2.94 -3.92
N TRP A 174 21.51 2.42 -3.27
CA TRP A 174 21.32 1.36 -2.27
C TRP A 174 20.41 1.86 -1.16
N ALA A 175 19.44 1.03 -0.77
CA ALA A 175 18.62 1.31 0.39
C ALA A 175 19.53 1.23 1.63
N PRO A 176 19.56 2.28 2.47
CA PRO A 176 20.27 2.19 3.74
C PRO A 176 19.53 1.21 4.66
N SER A 177 20.28 0.49 5.49
CA SER A 177 19.68 -0.26 6.60
C SER A 177 18.94 0.73 7.50
N LEU A 178 17.67 0.43 7.78
CA LEU A 178 16.78 1.29 8.54
C LEU A 178 16.50 0.63 9.89
N VAL A 179 16.92 1.28 10.97
CA VAL A 179 16.48 0.89 12.30
C VAL A 179 15.12 1.53 12.56
N VAL A 180 14.05 0.77 12.35
CA VAL A 180 12.69 1.19 12.69
C VAL A 180 12.32 0.54 14.01
N ASP A 181 12.19 1.35 15.07
CA ASP A 181 11.75 0.92 16.40
C ASP A 181 12.52 -0.31 16.95
N LYS A 182 13.86 -0.31 16.74
CA LYS A 182 14.84 -1.35 17.14
C LYS A 182 14.85 -2.63 16.28
N ILE A 183 14.06 -2.70 15.22
CA ILE A 183 14.20 -3.73 14.18
C ILE A 183 15.13 -3.18 13.11
N ASN A 184 16.22 -3.90 12.83
CA ASN A 184 17.06 -3.60 11.70
C ASN A 184 16.38 -4.12 10.43
N ARG A 185 15.96 -3.21 9.56
CA ARG A 185 15.42 -3.51 8.23
C ARG A 185 16.54 -3.34 7.22
N ASP A 186 16.81 -4.41 6.48
CA ASP A 186 17.83 -4.44 5.45
C ASP A 186 17.45 -5.39 4.34
N PHE A 187 17.99 -5.16 3.15
CA PHE A 187 17.89 -6.08 2.04
C PHE A 187 19.12 -6.97 1.97
N SER A 188 18.90 -8.26 1.74
CA SER A 188 19.93 -9.25 1.52
C SER A 188 19.99 -9.61 0.04
N PRO A 189 21.19 -9.70 -0.55
CA PRO A 189 21.32 -10.12 -1.95
C PRO A 189 20.88 -11.57 -2.19
N GLU A 190 20.78 -12.39 -1.14
CA GLU A 190 20.43 -13.81 -1.22
C GLU A 190 18.93 -14.08 -1.16
N LYS A 191 18.11 -13.03 -0.99
CA LYS A 191 16.66 -13.15 -0.82
C LYS A 191 15.90 -12.63 -2.02
N GLU A 192 14.76 -13.24 -2.30
CA GLU A 192 13.77 -12.70 -3.22
C GLU A 192 12.73 -11.91 -2.43
N TYR A 193 12.40 -10.72 -2.92
CA TYR A 193 11.45 -9.78 -2.35
C TYR A 193 10.27 -9.58 -3.29
N PHE A 194 9.22 -8.93 -2.77
CA PHE A 194 8.14 -8.42 -3.60
C PHE A 194 8.34 -6.95 -3.87
N ALA A 195 7.95 -6.53 -5.07
CA ALA A 195 7.87 -5.14 -5.45
C ALA A 195 6.53 -4.83 -6.13
N ILE A 196 6.13 -3.56 -6.12
CA ILE A 196 5.00 -3.06 -6.89
C ILE A 196 5.45 -1.83 -7.67
N VAL A 197 5.01 -1.75 -8.93
CA VAL A 197 5.27 -0.60 -9.79
C VAL A 197 4.04 0.30 -9.82
N TYR A 198 4.25 1.59 -9.60
CA TYR A 198 3.21 2.61 -9.64
C TYR A 198 3.57 3.73 -10.60
N GLU A 199 2.58 4.52 -10.96
CA GLU A 199 2.77 5.84 -11.54
C GLU A 199 3.55 6.74 -10.59
N PHE A 200 4.48 7.50 -11.15
CA PHE A 200 5.17 8.54 -10.41
C PHE A 200 4.28 9.77 -10.26
N VAL A 201 4.02 10.15 -9.02
CA VAL A 201 3.31 11.38 -8.68
C VAL A 201 4.35 12.45 -8.33
N GLU A 202 4.33 13.56 -9.05
CA GLU A 202 5.22 14.71 -8.79
C GLU A 202 5.00 15.26 -7.38
N GLU A 203 6.09 15.73 -6.77
CA GLU A 203 6.02 16.42 -5.48
C GLU A 203 5.15 17.67 -5.61
N GLY A 204 4.28 17.89 -4.65
CA GLY A 204 3.42 19.05 -4.60
C GLY A 204 2.68 19.13 -3.29
N GLU A 205 2.19 20.33 -2.98
CA GLU A 205 1.45 20.60 -1.75
C GLU A 205 0.15 19.78 -1.71
N ASN A 206 -0.17 19.26 -0.53
CA ASN A 206 -1.42 18.55 -0.31
C ASN A 206 -2.52 19.54 0.04
N ASP A 207 -3.38 19.85 -0.93
CA ASP A 207 -4.59 20.64 -0.67
C ASP A 207 -5.54 19.87 0.28
N PRO A 208 -5.85 20.42 1.48
CA PRO A 208 -6.67 19.74 2.47
C PRO A 208 -8.04 19.30 1.95
N ALA A 209 -8.70 20.11 1.12
CA ALA A 209 -10.02 19.80 0.59
C ALA A 209 -9.99 18.64 -0.42
N THR A 210 -8.91 18.54 -1.19
CA THR A 210 -8.67 17.41 -2.10
C THR A 210 -8.42 16.13 -1.33
N VAL A 211 -7.58 16.17 -0.28
CA VAL A 211 -7.32 15.01 0.59
C VAL A 211 -8.59 14.52 1.29
N GLU A 212 -9.44 15.41 1.78
CA GLU A 212 -10.73 15.05 2.39
C GLU A 212 -11.71 14.41 1.40
N LYS A 213 -11.70 14.82 0.12
CA LYS A 213 -12.51 14.16 -0.93
C LYS A 213 -12.03 12.74 -1.23
N VAL A 214 -10.71 12.55 -1.26
CA VAL A 214 -10.09 11.23 -1.45
C VAL A 214 -10.41 10.32 -0.25
N ASP A 215 -10.32 10.86 0.96
CA ASP A 215 -10.75 10.20 2.20
C ASP A 215 -12.24 9.81 2.16
N GLU A 216 -13.12 10.73 1.76
CA GLU A 216 -14.56 10.45 1.66
C GLU A 216 -14.83 9.28 0.71
N PHE A 217 -14.13 9.23 -0.42
CA PHE A 217 -14.20 8.10 -1.34
C PHE A 217 -13.76 6.78 -0.68
N PHE A 218 -12.62 6.76 0.01
CA PHE A 218 -12.14 5.57 0.70
C PHE A 218 -13.13 5.09 1.75
N TRP A 219 -13.63 6.02 2.58
CA TRP A 219 -14.63 5.71 3.59
C TRP A 219 -15.90 5.12 2.98
N LEU A 220 -16.49 5.77 1.99
CA LEU A 220 -17.74 5.33 1.37
C LEU A 220 -17.59 4.02 0.59
N SER A 221 -16.37 3.70 0.13
CA SER A 221 -16.04 2.44 -0.55
C SER A 221 -15.65 1.32 0.42
N GLY A 222 -15.77 1.54 1.73
CA GLY A 222 -15.55 0.52 2.76
C GLY A 222 -14.13 0.45 3.34
N PHE A 223 -13.20 1.26 2.84
CA PHE A 223 -11.86 1.35 3.41
C PHE A 223 -11.89 2.09 4.76
N GLY A 224 -11.13 1.58 5.71
CA GLY A 224 -10.81 2.27 6.96
C GLY A 224 -9.38 2.78 6.92
N HIS A 225 -9.09 3.82 7.71
CA HIS A 225 -7.72 4.28 7.88
C HIS A 225 -6.92 3.33 8.75
N ASN A 226 -5.63 3.26 8.47
CA ASN A 226 -4.65 2.76 9.41
C ASN A 226 -4.46 3.77 10.56
N SER A 227 -3.67 3.38 11.55
CA SER A 227 -3.53 4.14 12.80
C SER A 227 -2.57 5.32 12.68
N SER A 228 -1.94 5.56 11.54
CA SER A 228 -0.93 6.63 11.39
C SER A 228 -0.88 7.10 9.94
N PRO A 229 -1.93 7.76 9.44
CA PRO A 229 -1.76 8.49 8.19
C PRO A 229 -0.66 9.54 8.41
N LEU A 230 0.26 9.63 7.46
CA LEU A 230 1.38 10.57 7.49
C LEU A 230 1.32 11.44 6.24
N GLU A 231 1.60 12.73 6.40
CA GLU A 231 1.62 13.70 5.30
C GLU A 231 2.54 13.24 4.17
N LYS A 232 3.70 12.65 4.50
CA LYS A 232 4.67 12.14 3.52
C LYS A 232 4.12 11.03 2.59
N ASN A 233 3.02 10.38 2.98
CA ASN A 233 2.35 9.36 2.18
C ASN A 233 1.34 9.97 1.19
N TRP A 234 1.26 11.31 1.12
CA TRP A 234 0.46 12.07 0.19
C TRP A 234 1.33 13.01 -0.63
N LYS A 235 1.09 13.07 -1.94
CA LYS A 235 1.74 14.03 -2.85
C LYS A 235 0.69 14.63 -3.75
N SER A 236 0.61 15.96 -3.83
CA SER A 236 -0.35 16.65 -4.68
C SER A 236 -1.81 16.18 -4.45
N GLY A 237 -2.17 15.85 -3.21
CA GLY A 237 -3.50 15.35 -2.86
C GLY A 237 -3.76 13.87 -3.19
N ILE A 238 -2.76 13.12 -3.71
CA ILE A 238 -2.86 11.70 -4.05
C ILE A 238 -2.18 10.85 -2.97
N LEU A 239 -2.87 9.80 -2.50
CA LEU A 239 -2.30 8.81 -1.60
C LEU A 239 -1.28 7.92 -2.34
N ILE A 240 -0.01 8.00 -1.95
CA ILE A 240 1.07 7.22 -2.57
C ILE A 240 1.38 5.92 -1.84
N ASP A 241 1.05 5.78 -0.56
CA ASP A 241 1.20 4.53 0.20
C ASP A 241 -0.17 3.90 0.47
N LEU A 242 -0.49 2.79 -0.21
CA LEU A 242 -1.78 2.14 -0.04
C LEU A 242 -1.87 1.31 1.26
N SER A 243 -0.79 1.12 2.02
CA SER A 243 -0.85 0.49 3.34
C SER A 243 -1.50 1.38 4.42
N ASP A 244 -1.64 2.68 4.15
CA ASP A 244 -2.33 3.64 5.03
C ASP A 244 -3.84 3.44 5.08
N ILE A 245 -4.41 2.68 4.15
CA ILE A 245 -5.80 2.27 4.16
C ILE A 245 -5.93 0.76 4.36
N VAL A 246 -7.09 0.32 4.83
CA VAL A 246 -7.41 -1.09 5.03
C VAL A 246 -8.78 -1.33 4.42
N HIS A 247 -8.86 -2.19 3.40
CA HIS A 247 -10.14 -2.58 2.85
C HIS A 247 -11.04 -3.29 3.88
N ALA A 248 -12.34 -3.27 3.63
CA ALA A 248 -13.31 -4.02 4.43
C ALA A 248 -12.96 -5.51 4.43
N GLY A 249 -12.89 -6.12 5.62
CA GLY A 249 -12.46 -7.52 5.78
C GLY A 249 -10.95 -7.72 5.95
N GLY A 250 -10.13 -6.73 5.59
CA GLY A 250 -8.67 -6.78 5.75
C GLY A 250 -8.21 -6.86 7.21
N PHE A 251 -7.05 -7.48 7.43
CA PHE A 251 -6.45 -7.53 8.77
C PHE A 251 -6.09 -6.12 9.24
N GLY A 252 -6.59 -5.75 10.43
CA GLY A 252 -6.44 -4.39 10.97
C GLY A 252 -7.65 -3.48 10.68
N TRP A 253 -8.59 -3.90 9.83
CA TRP A 253 -9.85 -3.18 9.67
C TRP A 253 -10.65 -3.23 10.97
N SER A 254 -11.23 -2.08 11.35
CA SER A 254 -12.05 -1.96 12.55
C SER A 254 -13.12 -0.88 12.42
N PRO A 255 -14.30 -1.06 13.04
CA PRO A 255 -15.30 0.01 13.11
C PRO A 255 -14.82 1.29 13.80
N LYS A 256 -13.73 1.21 14.59
CA LYS A 256 -13.17 2.36 15.31
C LYS A 256 -12.32 3.26 14.41
N SER A 257 -11.79 2.71 13.32
CA SER A 257 -10.94 3.42 12.37
C SER A 257 -11.65 3.70 11.04
N TYR A 258 -12.91 3.30 10.93
CA TYR A 258 -13.82 3.53 9.81
C TYR A 258 -14.65 4.81 10.04
N GLY A 259 -14.74 5.65 9.02
CA GLY A 259 -15.36 6.97 9.08
C GLY A 259 -14.53 8.03 8.36
N PRO A 260 -15.11 9.20 8.07
CA PRO A 260 -14.38 10.29 7.45
C PRO A 260 -13.33 10.83 8.43
N ARG A 261 -12.22 11.31 7.90
CA ARG A 261 -11.17 11.98 8.66
C ARG A 261 -10.88 13.35 8.08
N PRO A 262 -10.84 14.40 8.92
CA PRO A 262 -10.42 15.71 8.46
C PRO A 262 -8.94 15.68 8.05
N ALA A 263 -8.56 16.54 7.10
CA ALA A 263 -7.21 16.59 6.55
C ALA A 263 -6.14 16.77 7.64
N ASN A 264 -6.41 17.56 8.67
CA ASN A 264 -5.47 17.75 9.80
C ASN A 264 -5.20 16.48 10.63
N CYS A 265 -6.03 15.45 10.49
CA CYS A 265 -5.80 14.14 11.09
C CYS A 265 -5.07 13.19 10.14
N ILE A 266 -5.10 13.45 8.84
CA ILE A 266 -4.48 12.65 7.78
C ILE A 266 -3.05 13.16 7.50
N LEU A 267 -2.92 14.46 7.27
CA LEU A 267 -1.68 15.17 6.96
C LEU A 267 -0.94 15.53 8.24
N ARG A 268 -0.66 14.51 9.06
CA ARG A 268 0.20 14.67 10.24
C ARG A 268 1.67 14.61 9.81
N PRO A 269 2.54 15.47 10.35
CA PRO A 269 3.98 15.41 10.11
C PRO A 269 4.58 14.06 10.53
#